data_AF-A0A022QHG7-F1
#
_entry.id   AF-A0A022QHG7-F1
#
_cell.length_a   1.000
_cell.length_b   1.000
_cell.length_c   1.000
_cell.angle_alpha   90.00
_cell.angle_beta   90.00
_cell.angle_gamma   90.00
#
_symmetry.space_group_name_H-M   'P 1'
#
loop_
_entity.id
_entity.type
_entity.pdbx_description
1 polymer ?
#
loop_
_entity_poly.entity_id
_entity_poly.type
_entity_poly.pdbx_seq_one_letter_code
_entity_poly.pdbx_strand_id
1 'polypeptide(L)'
;MVLLVQKLARPFKFPSRLENRHRSSGDPLRDFRSKISGFITQTWTKPESGRPEKFLSRTGFDKCFELVQITNRAFAKLVVEIDHPMSRWSGKLTERYLSHTLISLDILNAVSSSVSHLNQARISVSHAVSSSANHLKKIAGENQCKNFKPKSTSSSSSIRFQSRPGSDKQESAVFQALVLSEKIGFMALGFVLSGFCGDAKTYMEIRKLAGGYDDSLIKDLDLTFCQEIQGNTIVMEEVRQVNRAIEEFSVEELKIRLNEMENLIESVEKQTNHLFSEILAARNKLLDNLRLSTGHN
;
A
#
# COMPACT_ATOMS: atom_id res chain seq x y z
N MET A 1 9.99 -3.29 3.83
CA MET A 1 10.06 -4.60 4.53
C MET A 1 11.53 -5.03 4.74
N VAL A 2 11.90 -5.62 5.88
CA VAL A 2 13.27 -6.12 6.26
C VAL A 2 14.47 -5.14 6.25
N LEU A 3 14.41 -3.97 5.62
CA LEU A 3 15.43 -2.92 5.81
C LEU A 3 15.47 -2.35 7.24
N LEU A 4 14.36 -2.46 7.98
CA LEU A 4 14.34 -2.13 9.41
C LEU A 4 15.16 -3.11 10.27
N VAL A 5 15.46 -4.32 9.78
CA VAL A 5 16.32 -5.26 10.52
C VAL A 5 17.79 -4.84 10.45
N GLN A 6 18.23 -4.13 9.39
CA GLN A 6 19.61 -3.62 9.29
C GLN A 6 19.79 -2.21 9.88
N LYS A 7 18.75 -1.36 9.93
CA LYS A 7 18.81 -0.13 10.74
C LYS A 7 18.83 -0.41 12.26
N LEU A 8 18.53 -1.64 12.68
CA LEU A 8 18.71 -2.12 14.05
C LEU A 8 20.03 -2.87 14.28
N ALA A 9 20.88 -3.04 13.24
CA ALA A 9 22.10 -3.85 13.28
C ALA A 9 23.42 -3.03 13.19
N ARG A 10 23.37 -1.72 13.44
CA ARG A 10 24.55 -0.94 13.91
C ARG A 10 24.29 -0.50 15.34
N PRO A 11 25.29 -0.56 16.22
CA PRO A 11 25.07 -0.74 17.65
C PRO A 11 24.46 0.52 18.25
N PHE A 12 23.15 0.49 18.50
CA PHE A 12 22.69 1.11 19.72
C PHE A 12 23.53 0.50 20.83
N LYS A 13 24.31 1.34 21.52
CA LYS A 13 24.92 0.99 22.80
C LYS A 13 23.78 0.63 23.76
N PHE A 14 23.34 -0.61 23.71
CA PHE A 14 22.63 -1.22 24.80
C PHE A 14 23.65 -1.30 25.94
N PRO A 15 23.42 -0.66 27.09
CA PRO A 15 24.25 -0.93 28.24
C PRO A 15 24.14 -2.43 28.51
N SER A 16 25.30 -3.08 28.54
CA SER A 16 25.45 -4.47 28.91
C SER A 16 24.83 -4.71 30.27
N ARG A 17 23.60 -5.22 30.30
CA ARG A 17 23.02 -5.89 31.45
C ARG A 17 22.24 -7.10 30.98
N LEU A 18 22.77 -8.26 31.37
CA LEU A 18 21.99 -9.43 31.73
C LEU A 18 20.77 -9.00 32.58
N GLU A 19 19.71 -9.81 32.54
CA GLU A 19 18.50 -9.70 33.37
C GLU A 19 17.48 -8.65 32.93
N ASN A 20 16.64 -9.04 31.98
CA ASN A 20 15.20 -9.22 32.21
C ASN A 20 14.50 -9.41 30.85
N ARG A 21 14.43 -10.66 30.40
CA ARG A 21 13.43 -11.06 29.40
C ARG A 21 12.06 -10.99 30.07
N HIS A 22 11.46 -9.80 30.12
CA HIS A 22 10.01 -9.72 30.08
C HIS A 22 9.57 -10.21 28.70
N ARG A 23 9.48 -11.55 28.56
CA ARG A 23 8.67 -12.16 27.51
C ARG A 23 7.26 -11.60 27.74
N SER A 24 6.85 -10.64 26.91
CA SER A 24 5.42 -10.45 26.68
C SER A 24 4.88 -11.82 26.33
N SER A 25 4.10 -12.44 27.22
CA SER A 25 3.53 -13.78 27.00
C SER A 25 2.35 -13.73 26.02
N GLY A 26 2.33 -12.71 25.14
CA GLY A 26 1.32 -12.52 24.11
C GLY A 26 1.60 -13.43 22.91
N ASP A 27 0.53 -13.85 22.25
CA ASP A 27 0.59 -14.48 20.94
C ASP A 27 1.06 -13.44 19.90
N PRO A 28 2.27 -13.57 19.30
CA PRO A 28 2.80 -12.57 18.39
C PRO A 28 1.89 -12.29 17.19
N LEU A 29 1.16 -13.31 16.71
CA LEU A 29 0.19 -13.15 15.62
C LEU A 29 -1.00 -12.29 16.04
N ARG A 30 -1.45 -12.44 17.29
CA ARG A 30 -2.49 -11.58 17.88
C ARG A 30 -2.00 -10.14 18.00
N ASP A 31 -0.76 -9.94 18.43
CA ASP A 31 -0.17 -8.60 18.57
C ASP A 31 0.00 -7.91 17.21
N PHE A 32 0.41 -8.67 16.18
CA PHE A 32 0.42 -8.22 14.78
C PHE A 32 -0.97 -7.73 14.33
N ARG A 33 -2.00 -8.57 14.50
CA ARG A 33 -3.39 -8.22 14.12
C ARG A 33 -3.92 -7.04 14.94
N SER A 34 -3.66 -7.02 16.25
CA SER A 34 -4.08 -5.94 17.15
C SER A 34 -3.48 -4.60 16.75
N LYS A 35 -2.21 -4.57 16.32
CA LYS A 35 -1.56 -3.34 15.86
C LYS A 35 -2.25 -2.75 14.63
N ILE A 36 -2.64 -3.60 13.67
CA ILE A 36 -3.33 -3.17 12.45
C ILE A 36 -4.77 -2.75 12.78
N SER A 37 -5.49 -3.56 13.56
CA SER A 37 -6.85 -3.24 14.00
C SER A 37 -6.90 -1.92 14.75
N GLY A 38 -5.96 -1.67 15.68
CA GLY A 38 -5.87 -0.41 16.40
C GLY A 38 -5.69 0.79 15.49
N PHE A 39 -4.86 0.66 14.45
CA PHE A 39 -4.74 1.70 13.42
C PHE A 39 -6.04 1.89 12.64
N ILE A 40 -6.65 0.81 12.15
CA ILE A 40 -7.89 0.91 11.36
C ILE A 40 -9.00 1.60 12.17
N THR A 41 -9.20 1.20 13.42
CA THR A 41 -10.20 1.81 14.31
C THR A 41 -9.87 3.28 14.57
N GLN A 42 -8.62 3.61 14.88
CA GLN A 42 -8.23 5.00 15.15
C GLN A 42 -8.42 5.90 13.92
N THR A 43 -8.05 5.41 12.74
CA THR A 43 -7.90 6.20 11.52
C THR A 43 -9.19 6.30 10.72
N TRP A 44 -10.04 5.26 10.72
CA TRP A 44 -11.19 5.16 9.80
C TRP A 44 -12.55 5.09 10.50
N THR A 45 -12.62 4.89 11.81
CA THR A 45 -13.91 4.79 12.53
C THR A 45 -14.27 6.00 13.40
N LYS A 46 -13.32 6.94 13.60
CA LYS A 46 -13.57 8.17 14.36
C LYS A 46 -13.54 9.38 13.44
N PRO A 47 -14.70 9.96 13.07
CA PRO A 47 -14.70 11.26 12.40
C PRO A 47 -14.21 12.32 13.39
N GLU A 48 -13.01 12.87 13.17
CA GLU A 48 -12.40 13.90 14.04
C GLU A 48 -13.21 15.21 14.08
N SER A 49 -14.15 15.44 13.15
CA SER A 49 -14.79 16.76 12.98
C SER A 49 -16.27 16.74 12.54
N GLY A 50 -16.97 15.61 12.60
CA GLY A 50 -18.39 15.53 12.21
C GLY A 50 -18.67 15.75 10.71
N ARG A 51 -17.65 15.97 9.88
CA ARG A 51 -17.76 15.92 8.41
C ARG A 51 -17.41 14.51 7.92
N PRO A 52 -18.10 14.01 6.87
CA PRO A 52 -17.70 12.78 6.22
C PRO A 52 -16.29 12.96 5.66
N GLU A 53 -15.37 12.11 6.09
CA GLU A 53 -14.00 12.11 5.59
C GLU A 53 -14.01 11.68 4.12
N LYS A 54 -13.40 12.48 3.24
CA LYS A 54 -13.31 12.16 1.82
C LYS A 54 -12.15 11.19 1.62
N PHE A 55 -12.44 9.92 1.40
CA PHE A 55 -11.41 8.89 1.26
C PHE A 55 -10.59 9.08 -0.02
N LEU A 56 -11.21 9.53 -1.10
CA LEU A 56 -10.54 9.87 -2.36
C LEU A 56 -9.94 11.29 -2.32
N SER A 57 -9.01 11.49 -1.39
CA SER A 57 -8.28 12.75 -1.20
C SER A 57 -6.85 12.45 -0.75
N ARG A 58 -6.00 13.48 -0.70
CA ARG A 58 -4.65 13.40 -0.16
C ARG A 58 -4.61 12.71 1.20
N THR A 59 -5.46 13.10 2.15
CA THR A 59 -5.44 12.53 3.50
C THR A 59 -5.81 11.05 3.49
N GLY A 60 -6.77 10.66 2.65
CA GLY A 60 -7.14 9.25 2.49
C GLY A 60 -6.01 8.42 1.87
N PHE A 61 -5.27 8.95 0.89
CA PHE A 61 -4.12 8.27 0.31
C PHE A 61 -2.94 8.18 1.27
N ASP A 62 -2.64 9.25 2.01
CA ASP A 62 -1.62 9.25 3.06
C ASP A 62 -1.92 8.15 4.10
N LYS A 63 -3.18 8.02 4.53
CA LYS A 63 -3.66 6.94 5.43
C LYS A 63 -3.51 5.54 4.81
N CYS A 64 -3.71 5.39 3.49
CA CYS A 64 -3.50 4.12 2.79
C CYS A 64 -2.03 3.69 2.81
N PHE A 65 -1.09 4.60 2.52
CA PHE A 65 0.33 4.29 2.60
C PHE A 65 0.78 4.01 4.04
N GLU A 66 0.26 4.76 5.02
CA GLU A 66 0.54 4.51 6.43
C GLU A 66 0.06 3.12 6.87
N LEU A 67 -1.12 2.69 6.44
CA LEU A 67 -1.65 1.35 6.69
C LEU A 67 -0.67 0.26 6.19
N VAL A 68 -0.13 0.43 4.97
CA VAL A 68 0.87 -0.50 4.42
C VAL A 68 2.15 -0.49 5.24
N GLN A 69 2.63 0.68 5.65
CA GLN A 69 3.85 0.80 6.46
C GLN A 69 3.70 0.18 7.85
N ILE A 70 2.57 0.42 8.53
CA ILE A 70 2.26 -0.17 9.84
C ILE A 70 2.19 -1.69 9.74
N THR A 71 1.53 -2.19 8.71
CA THR A 71 1.41 -3.62 8.44
C THR A 71 2.78 -4.25 8.21
N ASN A 72 3.62 -3.64 7.36
CA ASN A 72 4.99 -4.08 7.11
C ASN A 72 5.86 -4.07 8.38
N ARG A 73 5.71 -3.06 9.23
CA ARG A 73 6.44 -2.96 10.51
C ARG A 73 5.98 -4.03 11.49
N ALA A 74 4.66 -4.24 11.61
CA ALA A 74 4.09 -5.26 12.47
C ALA A 74 4.49 -6.67 12.01
N PHE A 75 4.49 -6.92 10.70
CA PHE A 75 4.95 -8.19 10.11
C PHE A 75 6.42 -8.45 10.41
N ALA A 76 7.28 -7.46 10.22
CA ALA A 76 8.71 -7.59 10.53
C ALA A 76 8.94 -7.86 12.02
N LYS A 77 8.18 -7.20 12.91
CA LYS A 77 8.24 -7.44 14.35
C LYS A 77 7.83 -8.88 14.69
N LEU A 78 6.73 -9.38 14.12
CA LEU A 78 6.29 -10.76 14.30
C LEU A 78 7.38 -11.77 13.91
N VAL A 79 7.98 -11.60 12.73
CA VAL A 79 9.04 -12.50 12.24
C VAL A 79 10.25 -12.57 13.19
N VAL A 80 10.60 -11.44 13.81
CA VAL A 80 11.69 -11.36 14.80
C VAL A 80 11.28 -12.02 16.12
N GLU A 81 10.08 -11.74 16.63
CA GLU A 81 9.60 -12.27 17.91
C GLU A 81 9.46 -13.79 17.92
N ILE A 82 9.05 -14.37 16.79
CA ILE A 82 8.93 -15.81 16.65
C ILE A 82 10.23 -16.49 16.20
N ASP A 83 11.31 -15.74 15.97
CA ASP A 83 12.62 -16.23 15.51
C ASP A 83 12.54 -17.12 14.25
N HIS A 84 11.82 -16.67 13.23
CA HIS A 84 11.63 -17.39 11.96
C HIS A 84 12.04 -16.54 10.74
N PRO A 85 13.34 -16.19 10.62
CA PRO A 85 13.85 -15.34 9.54
C PRO A 85 13.63 -15.93 8.15
N MET A 86 13.71 -15.07 7.13
CA MET A 86 13.56 -15.40 5.71
C MET A 86 14.42 -16.59 5.23
N SER A 87 15.60 -16.79 5.81
CA SER A 87 16.48 -17.92 5.48
C SER A 87 15.92 -19.29 5.87
N ARG A 88 14.89 -19.33 6.71
CA ARG A 88 14.23 -20.56 7.19
C ARG A 88 12.86 -20.80 6.55
N TRP A 89 12.42 -19.90 5.66
CA TRP A 89 11.12 -20.02 5.01
C TRP A 89 11.10 -21.21 4.04
N SER A 90 9.99 -21.96 3.99
CA SER A 90 9.83 -22.97 2.94
C SER A 90 9.77 -22.34 1.55
N GLY A 91 9.92 -23.18 0.53
CA GLY A 91 9.74 -22.77 -0.86
C GLY A 91 8.37 -22.14 -1.12
N LYS A 92 7.29 -22.67 -0.50
CA LYS A 92 5.92 -22.13 -0.65
C LYS A 92 5.80 -20.71 -0.08
N LEU A 93 6.32 -20.48 1.12
CA LEU A 93 6.29 -19.17 1.77
C LEU A 93 7.15 -18.15 1.00
N THR A 94 8.32 -18.60 0.53
CA THR A 94 9.25 -17.82 -0.30
C THR A 94 8.62 -17.43 -1.64
N GLU A 95 8.03 -18.38 -2.36
CA GLU A 95 7.37 -18.15 -3.65
C GLU A 95 6.23 -17.15 -3.50
N ARG A 96 5.38 -17.33 -2.47
CA ARG A 96 4.31 -16.37 -2.17
C ARG A 96 4.86 -14.99 -1.85
N TYR A 97 5.96 -14.91 -1.09
CA TYR A 97 6.60 -13.63 -0.80
C TYR A 97 7.09 -12.94 -2.08
N LEU A 98 7.78 -13.67 -2.95
CA LEU A 98 8.31 -13.12 -4.21
C LEU A 98 7.20 -12.72 -5.18
N SER A 99 6.12 -13.50 -5.23
CA SER A 99 4.95 -13.23 -6.08
C SER A 99 4.23 -11.94 -5.64
N HIS A 100 3.84 -11.83 -4.37
CA HIS A 100 3.10 -10.62 -3.94
C HIS A 100 3.96 -9.36 -3.98
N THR A 101 5.28 -9.45 -3.69
CA THR A 101 6.16 -8.28 -3.79
C THR A 101 6.32 -7.82 -5.24
N LEU A 102 6.35 -8.74 -6.20
CA LEU A 102 6.35 -8.39 -7.63
C LEU A 102 5.07 -7.64 -8.01
N ILE A 103 3.90 -8.17 -7.64
CA ILE A 103 2.61 -7.52 -7.92
C ILE A 103 2.54 -6.14 -7.25
N SER A 104 3.04 -6.02 -6.02
CA SER A 104 3.09 -4.72 -5.32
C SER A 104 3.94 -3.69 -6.05
N LEU A 105 5.09 -4.11 -6.59
CA LEU A 105 5.96 -3.25 -7.41
C LEU A 105 5.27 -2.84 -8.72
N ASP A 106 4.53 -3.74 -9.35
CA ASP A 106 3.75 -3.43 -10.56
C ASP A 106 2.64 -2.40 -10.27
N ILE A 107 1.93 -2.53 -9.15
CA ILE A 107 0.93 -1.54 -8.71
C ILE A 107 1.59 -0.19 -8.43
N LEU A 108 2.72 -0.15 -7.72
CA LEU A 108 3.44 1.10 -7.42
C LEU A 108 3.95 1.79 -8.70
N ASN A 109 4.44 1.01 -9.67
CA ASN A 109 4.81 1.56 -10.98
C ASN A 109 3.59 2.17 -11.70
N ALA A 110 2.44 1.51 -11.64
CA ALA A 110 1.20 2.04 -12.19
C ALA A 110 0.80 3.35 -11.48
N VAL A 111 0.92 3.42 -10.15
CA VAL A 111 0.69 4.65 -9.38
C VAL A 111 1.61 5.76 -9.86
N SER A 112 2.92 5.51 -9.98
CA SER A 112 3.88 6.50 -10.49
C SER A 112 3.53 7.00 -11.89
N SER A 113 3.08 6.11 -12.78
CA SER A 113 2.65 6.48 -14.14
C SER A 113 1.42 7.39 -14.10
N SER A 114 0.41 7.08 -13.28
CA SER A 114 -0.81 7.88 -13.15
C SER A 114 -0.53 9.23 -12.50
N VAL A 115 0.34 9.28 -11.50
CA VAL A 115 0.81 10.52 -10.87
C VAL A 115 1.48 11.42 -11.92
N SER A 116 2.32 10.85 -12.79
CA SER A 116 2.97 11.59 -13.88
C SER A 116 1.95 12.17 -14.87
N HIS A 117 0.93 11.39 -15.27
CA HIS A 117 -0.16 11.89 -16.12
C HIS A 117 -0.96 13.01 -15.48
N LEU A 118 -1.31 12.86 -14.19
CA LEU A 118 -1.97 13.92 -13.44
C LEU A 118 -1.12 15.19 -13.37
N ASN A 119 0.19 15.05 -13.15
CA ASN A 119 1.11 16.18 -13.13
C ASN A 119 1.20 16.89 -14.49
N GLN A 120 1.23 16.14 -15.59
CA GLN A 120 1.15 16.72 -16.94
C GLN A 120 -0.15 17.51 -17.16
N ALA A 121 -1.28 16.99 -16.70
CA ALA A 121 -2.57 17.69 -16.78
C ALA A 121 -2.56 18.97 -15.94
N ARG A 122 -2.03 18.92 -14.71
CA ARG A 122 -1.87 20.08 -13.82
C ARG A 122 -1.01 21.17 -14.45
N ILE A 123 0.15 20.81 -15.00
CA ILE A 123 1.07 21.75 -15.68
C ILE A 123 0.37 22.38 -16.89
N SER A 124 -0.36 21.59 -17.67
CA SER A 124 -1.11 22.08 -18.84
C SER A 124 -2.16 23.15 -18.46
N VAL A 125 -2.91 22.90 -17.37
CA VAL A 125 -3.87 23.89 -16.84
C VAL A 125 -3.13 25.13 -16.32
N SER A 126 -2.05 24.95 -15.55
CA SER A 126 -1.24 26.06 -15.01
C SER A 126 -0.70 26.98 -16.11
N HIS A 127 -0.26 26.40 -17.23
CA HIS A 127 0.20 27.14 -18.40
C HIS A 127 -0.95 27.90 -19.07
N ALA A 128 -2.11 27.25 -19.29
CA ALA A 128 -3.27 27.89 -19.90
C ALA A 128 -3.79 29.09 -19.07
N VAL A 129 -3.75 28.98 -17.73
CA VAL A 129 -4.06 30.09 -16.81
C VAL A 129 -3.08 31.24 -16.96
N SER A 130 -1.80 30.95 -17.14
CA SER A 130 -0.74 31.97 -17.27
C SER A 130 -0.77 32.66 -18.64
N SER A 131 -1.22 31.97 -19.69
CA SER A 131 -1.31 32.50 -21.06
C SER A 131 -2.63 33.21 -21.38
N SER A 132 -3.51 33.43 -20.41
CA SER A 132 -4.86 34.00 -20.62
C SER A 132 -5.65 33.28 -21.72
N ALA A 133 -5.45 31.97 -21.87
CA ALA A 133 -6.10 31.19 -22.92
C ALA A 133 -7.60 31.05 -22.59
N ASN A 134 -8.47 31.51 -23.50
CA ASN A 134 -9.92 31.56 -23.32
C ASN A 134 -10.62 30.19 -23.18
N HIS A 135 -9.88 29.07 -23.17
CA HIS A 135 -10.43 27.72 -23.11
C HIS A 135 -9.62 26.82 -22.16
N LEU A 136 -9.87 26.96 -20.86
CA LEU A 136 -9.41 26.00 -19.86
C LEU A 136 -10.14 24.67 -20.05
N LYS A 137 -9.39 23.58 -20.15
CA LYS A 137 -9.93 22.23 -20.22
C LYS A 137 -9.92 21.60 -18.83
N LYS A 138 -11.04 20.97 -18.47
CA LYS A 138 -11.12 20.15 -17.26
C LYS A 138 -10.11 19.01 -17.32
N ILE A 139 -9.56 18.67 -16.15
CA ILE A 139 -8.75 17.47 -16.00
C ILE A 139 -9.70 16.28 -16.09
N ALA A 140 -9.50 15.43 -17.10
CA ALA A 140 -10.26 14.21 -17.26
C ALA A 140 -9.86 13.21 -16.18
N GLY A 141 -10.85 12.68 -15.46
CA GLY A 141 -10.64 11.59 -14.50
C GLY A 141 -10.40 10.25 -15.19
N GLU A 142 -10.95 10.02 -16.39
CA GLU A 142 -10.95 8.69 -16.99
C GLU A 142 -9.71 8.35 -17.81
N ASN A 143 -9.35 7.06 -17.80
CA ASN A 143 -8.50 6.36 -18.77
C ASN A 143 -6.98 6.56 -18.66
N GLN A 144 -6.44 7.04 -17.55
CA GLN A 144 -4.99 7.20 -17.39
C GLN A 144 -4.24 5.85 -17.29
N CYS A 145 -4.95 4.74 -17.04
CA CYS A 145 -4.36 3.43 -16.74
C CYS A 145 -4.80 2.28 -17.66
N LYS A 146 -5.12 2.53 -18.94
CA LYS A 146 -5.59 1.49 -19.89
C LYS A 146 -4.66 0.27 -20.02
N ASN A 147 -3.41 0.37 -19.53
CA ASN A 147 -2.38 -0.66 -19.66
C ASN A 147 -2.13 -1.47 -18.37
N PHE A 148 -2.76 -1.13 -17.24
CA PHE A 148 -2.61 -1.95 -16.04
C PHE A 148 -3.47 -3.20 -16.20
N LYS A 149 -2.87 -4.26 -16.73
CA LYS A 149 -3.39 -5.62 -16.61
C LYS A 149 -2.50 -6.35 -15.62
N PRO A 150 -3.00 -6.61 -14.40
CA PRO A 150 -2.22 -7.39 -13.47
C PRO A 150 -1.95 -8.75 -14.10
N LYS A 151 -0.68 -9.09 -14.25
CA LYS A 151 -0.30 -10.43 -14.72
C LYS A 151 -0.75 -11.41 -13.64
N SER A 152 -1.77 -12.19 -13.95
CA SER A 152 -2.20 -13.30 -13.11
C SER A 152 -1.05 -14.30 -13.02
N THR A 153 -0.27 -14.25 -11.94
CA THR A 153 0.52 -15.41 -11.54
C THR A 153 -0.47 -16.49 -11.14
N SER A 154 -0.49 -17.60 -11.87
CA SER A 154 -1.37 -18.75 -11.68
C SER A 154 -1.12 -19.48 -10.35
N SER A 155 -1.38 -18.81 -9.23
CA SER A 155 -1.16 -19.35 -7.88
C SER A 155 -2.24 -18.93 -6.88
N SER A 156 -3.46 -18.64 -7.36
CA SER A 156 -4.67 -18.65 -6.54
C SER A 156 -5.31 -20.05 -6.51
N SER A 157 -4.52 -21.08 -6.20
CA SER A 157 -5.08 -22.35 -5.74
C SER A 157 -4.98 -22.37 -4.22
N SER A 158 -6.00 -22.92 -3.56
CA SER A 158 -6.02 -23.15 -2.12
C SER A 158 -4.87 -24.12 -1.76
N ILE A 159 -3.66 -23.60 -1.57
CA ILE A 159 -2.50 -24.40 -1.18
C ILE A 159 -2.74 -24.87 0.25
N ARG A 160 -3.26 -26.08 0.42
CA ARG A 160 -3.25 -26.77 1.71
C ARG A 160 -1.79 -27.03 2.08
N PHE A 161 -1.36 -26.49 3.21
CA PHE A 161 -0.08 -26.83 3.81
C PHE A 161 -0.11 -28.31 4.23
N GLN A 162 0.79 -29.12 3.67
CA GLN A 162 1.13 -30.43 4.23
C GLN A 162 2.38 -30.25 5.07
N SER A 163 2.30 -30.72 6.31
CA SER A 163 3.15 -30.38 7.46
C SER A 163 4.47 -31.14 7.53
N ARG A 164 5.49 -30.51 8.15
CA ARG A 164 6.75 -31.15 8.57
C ARG A 164 6.97 -30.86 10.06
N PRO A 165 7.14 -31.86 10.93
CA PRO A 165 6.95 -31.68 12.37
C PRO A 165 8.00 -30.73 12.99
N GLY A 166 7.53 -29.70 13.71
CA GLY A 166 8.32 -28.78 14.54
C GLY A 166 8.47 -27.34 14.00
N SER A 167 8.47 -27.18 12.66
CA SER A 167 8.51 -25.89 11.93
C SER A 167 7.13 -25.22 11.79
N ASP A 168 6.08 -26.04 11.86
CA ASP A 168 4.76 -25.70 11.34
C ASP A 168 4.08 -24.52 12.04
N LYS A 169 4.28 -24.32 13.35
CA LYS A 169 3.58 -23.26 14.09
C LYS A 169 4.14 -21.88 13.79
N GLN A 170 5.47 -21.73 13.79
CA GLN A 170 6.13 -20.47 13.44
C GLN A 170 5.87 -20.12 11.98
N GLU A 171 6.04 -21.11 11.10
CA GLU A 171 5.83 -20.92 9.67
C GLU A 171 4.36 -20.61 9.33
N SER A 172 3.41 -21.28 9.99
CA SER A 172 1.98 -20.95 9.87
C SER A 172 1.69 -19.52 10.33
N ALA A 173 2.29 -19.06 11.42
CA ALA A 173 2.12 -17.68 11.88
C ALA A 173 2.67 -16.66 10.87
N VAL A 174 3.87 -16.89 10.30
CA VAL A 174 4.40 -16.03 9.23
C VAL A 174 3.51 -16.07 8.00
N PHE A 175 3.06 -17.26 7.60
CA PHE A 175 2.19 -17.41 6.43
C PHE A 175 0.87 -16.65 6.60
N GLN A 176 0.19 -16.78 7.74
CA GLN A 176 -1.04 -16.05 8.03
C GLN A 176 -0.81 -14.54 8.04
N ALA A 177 0.27 -14.08 8.68
CA ALA A 177 0.62 -12.67 8.70
C ALA A 177 0.98 -12.13 7.31
N LEU A 178 1.64 -12.94 6.47
CA LEU A 178 2.00 -12.60 5.10
C LEU A 178 0.76 -12.46 4.22
N VAL A 179 -0.17 -13.43 4.28
CA VAL A 179 -1.43 -13.38 3.53
C VAL A 179 -2.24 -12.14 3.90
N LEU A 180 -2.32 -11.80 5.18
CA LEU A 180 -3.02 -10.58 5.61
C LEU A 180 -2.29 -9.32 5.11
N SER A 181 -0.94 -9.31 5.19
CA SER A 181 -0.13 -8.17 4.74
C SER A 181 -0.27 -7.92 3.24
N GLU A 182 -0.30 -8.99 2.45
CA GLU A 182 -0.58 -8.98 1.02
C GLU A 182 -1.96 -8.38 0.73
N LYS A 183 -3.01 -8.90 1.39
CA LYS A 183 -4.38 -8.39 1.21
C LYS A 183 -4.48 -6.90 1.55
N ILE A 184 -3.90 -6.46 2.67
CA ILE A 184 -3.87 -5.05 3.06
C ILE A 184 -3.12 -4.21 2.03
N GLY A 185 -1.96 -4.67 1.58
CA GLY A 185 -1.15 -3.98 0.56
C GLY A 185 -1.93 -3.77 -0.73
N PHE A 186 -2.57 -4.81 -1.24
CA PHE A 186 -3.37 -4.74 -2.46
C PHE A 186 -4.62 -3.89 -2.29
N MET A 187 -5.31 -3.98 -1.14
CA MET A 187 -6.48 -3.14 -0.85
C MET A 187 -6.10 -1.65 -0.83
N ALA A 188 -5.09 -1.29 -0.04
CA ALA A 188 -4.67 0.10 0.12
C ALA A 188 -4.09 0.68 -1.18
N LEU A 189 -3.14 -0.01 -1.82
CA LEU A 189 -2.52 0.48 -3.06
C LEU A 189 -3.48 0.44 -4.25
N GLY A 190 -4.38 -0.54 -4.29
CA GLY A 190 -5.42 -0.59 -5.31
C GLY A 190 -6.39 0.58 -5.19
N PHE A 191 -6.73 0.99 -3.97
CA PHE A 191 -7.60 2.15 -3.74
C PHE A 191 -6.92 3.45 -4.21
N VAL A 192 -5.65 3.65 -3.85
CA VAL A 192 -4.83 4.77 -4.34
C VAL A 192 -4.79 4.77 -5.86
N LEU A 193 -4.45 3.64 -6.48
CA LEU A 193 -4.35 3.53 -7.93
C LEU A 193 -5.67 3.86 -8.62
N SER A 194 -6.79 3.33 -8.15
CA SER A 194 -8.13 3.64 -8.70
C SER A 194 -8.47 5.12 -8.62
N GLY A 195 -8.09 5.81 -7.54
CA GLY A 195 -8.25 7.25 -7.42
C GLY A 195 -7.52 8.02 -8.52
N PHE A 196 -6.25 7.70 -8.75
CA PHE A 196 -5.43 8.35 -9.78
C PHE A 196 -5.81 7.95 -11.22
N CYS A 197 -6.25 6.70 -11.43
CA CYS A 197 -6.72 6.24 -12.73
C CYS A 197 -8.12 6.75 -13.09
N GLY A 198 -8.88 7.20 -12.08
CA GLY A 198 -10.30 7.53 -12.14
C GLY A 198 -11.20 6.38 -12.58
N ASP A 199 -10.77 5.13 -12.33
CA ASP A 199 -11.44 3.91 -12.78
C ASP A 199 -11.67 2.93 -11.62
N ALA A 200 -12.93 2.61 -11.36
CA ALA A 200 -13.34 1.64 -10.34
C ALA A 200 -12.95 0.20 -10.69
N LYS A 201 -12.82 -0.12 -11.99
CA LYS A 201 -12.42 -1.45 -12.44
C LYS A 201 -11.02 -1.80 -11.94
N THR A 202 -10.12 -0.82 -11.85
CA THR A 202 -8.74 -1.05 -11.38
C THR A 202 -8.71 -1.64 -9.97
N TYR A 203 -9.46 -1.09 -9.02
CA TYR A 203 -9.59 -1.65 -7.67
C TYR A 203 -10.22 -3.03 -7.70
N MET A 204 -11.29 -3.22 -8.48
CA MET A 204 -11.99 -4.50 -8.56
C MET A 204 -11.12 -5.62 -9.15
N GLU A 205 -10.26 -5.30 -10.11
CA GLU A 205 -9.26 -6.23 -10.65
C GLU A 205 -8.21 -6.59 -9.60
N ILE A 206 -7.66 -5.60 -8.88
CA ILE A 206 -6.69 -5.84 -7.80
C ILE A 206 -7.31 -6.67 -6.66
N ARG A 207 -8.54 -6.36 -6.28
CA ARG A 207 -9.33 -7.13 -5.32
C ARG A 207 -9.52 -8.58 -5.76
N LYS A 208 -9.76 -8.80 -7.05
CA LYS A 208 -9.87 -10.16 -7.63
C LYS A 208 -8.54 -10.92 -7.56
N LEU A 209 -7.40 -10.26 -7.83
CA LEU A 209 -6.08 -10.88 -7.69
C LEU A 209 -5.80 -11.34 -6.26
N ALA A 210 -6.24 -10.55 -5.28
CA ALA A 210 -6.09 -10.86 -3.86
C ALA A 210 -6.98 -12.04 -3.40
N GLY A 211 -7.89 -12.53 -4.26
CA GLY A 211 -8.92 -13.50 -3.89
C GLY A 211 -10.05 -12.89 -3.04
N GLY A 212 -10.18 -11.55 -3.03
CA GLY A 212 -11.10 -10.81 -2.17
C GLY A 212 -10.55 -10.57 -0.75
N TYR A 213 -11.33 -9.81 0.03
CA TYR A 213 -10.98 -9.34 1.37
C TYR A 213 -12.03 -9.79 2.39
N ASP A 214 -12.00 -11.09 2.70
CA ASP A 214 -12.93 -11.79 3.60
C ASP A 214 -12.47 -11.81 5.08
N ASP A 215 -11.24 -11.40 5.37
CA ASP A 215 -10.72 -11.32 6.73
C ASP A 215 -11.47 -10.23 7.52
N SER A 216 -11.99 -10.60 8.70
CA SER A 216 -12.80 -9.72 9.55
C SER A 216 -12.11 -8.42 9.95
N LEU A 217 -10.77 -8.37 9.91
CA LEU A 217 -9.99 -7.18 10.25
C LEU A 217 -10.03 -6.10 9.16
N ILE A 218 -10.22 -6.48 7.89
CA ILE A 218 -10.22 -5.55 6.74
C ILE A 218 -11.52 -5.52 5.96
N LYS A 219 -12.45 -6.46 6.20
CA LYS A 219 -13.71 -6.56 5.45
C LYS A 219 -14.51 -5.26 5.49
N ASP A 220 -14.65 -4.64 6.65
CA ASP A 220 -15.43 -3.41 6.78
C ASP A 220 -14.77 -2.24 6.04
N LEU A 221 -13.42 -2.17 6.09
CA LEU A 221 -12.67 -1.17 5.35
C LEU A 221 -12.75 -1.38 3.82
N ASP A 222 -12.71 -2.63 3.35
CA ASP A 222 -12.96 -2.97 1.94
C ASP A 222 -14.35 -2.50 1.50
N LEU A 223 -15.38 -2.70 2.34
CA LEU A 223 -16.73 -2.24 2.03
C LEU A 223 -16.79 -0.72 1.92
N THR A 224 -16.13 0.00 2.82
CA THR A 224 -16.01 1.46 2.74
C THR A 224 -15.31 1.91 1.46
N PHE A 225 -14.18 1.29 1.10
CA PHE A 225 -13.49 1.59 -0.15
C PHE A 225 -14.36 1.29 -1.37
N CYS A 226 -15.05 0.15 -1.37
CA CYS A 226 -16.00 -0.20 -2.43
C CYS A 226 -17.11 0.83 -2.57
N GLN A 227 -17.65 1.37 -1.47
CA GLN A 227 -18.67 2.41 -1.48
C GLN A 227 -18.16 3.72 -2.08
N GLU A 228 -16.93 4.13 -1.75
CA GLU A 228 -16.32 5.36 -2.26
C GLU A 228 -16.03 5.31 -3.76
N ILE A 229 -15.72 4.12 -4.28
CA ILE A 229 -15.46 3.90 -5.71
C ILE A 229 -16.69 3.46 -6.51
N GLN A 230 -17.89 3.49 -5.91
CA GLN A 230 -19.12 3.18 -6.64
C GLN A 230 -19.40 4.23 -7.73
N GLY A 231 -19.52 3.77 -8.97
CA GLY A 231 -19.83 4.61 -10.13
C GLY A 231 -18.94 4.31 -11.33
N ASN A 232 -19.29 4.89 -12.47
CA ASN A 232 -18.50 4.72 -13.70
C ASN A 232 -17.27 5.64 -13.76
N THR A 233 -17.26 6.72 -12.97
CA THR A 233 -16.21 7.74 -13.00
C THR A 233 -15.77 8.07 -11.57
N ILE A 234 -14.52 7.76 -11.24
CA ILE A 234 -13.93 8.15 -9.96
C ILE A 234 -13.23 9.50 -10.15
N VAL A 235 -13.54 10.46 -9.28
CA VAL A 235 -12.88 11.77 -9.28
C VAL A 235 -12.37 12.07 -7.89
N MET A 236 -11.05 12.21 -7.77
CA MET A 236 -10.40 12.66 -6.54
C MET A 236 -10.85 14.07 -6.16
N GLU A 237 -10.87 14.37 -4.89
CA GLU A 237 -11.35 15.66 -4.39
C GLU A 237 -10.58 16.84 -4.96
N GLU A 238 -9.26 16.74 -5.06
CA GLU A 238 -8.39 17.80 -5.59
C GLU A 238 -8.68 18.05 -7.08
N VAL A 239 -8.94 17.00 -7.85
CA VAL A 239 -9.35 17.11 -9.28
C VAL A 239 -10.73 17.75 -9.39
N ARG A 240 -11.67 17.37 -8.51
CA ARG A 240 -13.01 17.97 -8.47
C ARG A 240 -12.95 19.46 -8.17
N GLN A 241 -12.10 19.87 -7.23
CA GLN A 241 -11.92 21.28 -6.85
C GLN A 241 -11.29 22.10 -7.99
N VAL A 242 -10.25 21.58 -8.64
CA VAL A 242 -9.66 22.23 -9.83
C VAL A 242 -10.71 22.39 -10.94
N ASN A 243 -11.46 21.33 -11.25
CA ASN A 243 -12.48 21.38 -12.30
C ASN A 243 -13.61 22.36 -11.98
N ARG A 244 -14.00 22.50 -10.70
CA ARG A 244 -14.98 23.51 -10.28
C ARG A 244 -14.45 24.93 -10.47
N ALA A 245 -13.22 25.20 -10.06
CA ALA A 245 -12.61 26.53 -10.23
C ALA A 245 -12.49 26.93 -11.71
N ILE A 246 -12.28 25.96 -12.61
CA ILE A 246 -12.32 26.15 -14.07
C ILE A 246 -13.73 26.55 -14.53
N GLU A 247 -14.78 25.89 -14.05
CA GLU A 247 -16.18 26.20 -14.42
C GLU A 247 -16.62 27.58 -13.93
N GLU A 248 -16.15 27.99 -12.75
CA GLU A 248 -16.45 29.28 -12.13
C GLU A 248 -15.57 30.42 -12.68
N PHE A 249 -14.63 30.12 -13.59
CA PHE A 249 -13.67 31.08 -14.15
C PHE A 249 -12.89 31.89 -13.09
N SER A 250 -12.65 31.28 -11.91
CA SER A 250 -11.94 31.93 -10.80
C SER A 250 -10.44 31.62 -10.89
N VAL A 251 -9.67 32.58 -11.39
CA VAL A 251 -8.22 32.41 -11.65
C VAL A 251 -7.43 32.25 -10.35
N GLU A 252 -7.75 33.07 -9.34
CA GLU A 252 -7.09 33.04 -8.03
C GLU A 252 -7.34 31.72 -7.32
N GLU A 253 -8.61 31.27 -7.31
CA GLU A 253 -8.97 29.98 -6.72
C GLU A 253 -8.30 28.83 -7.47
N LEU A 254 -8.27 28.88 -8.79
CA LEU A 254 -7.64 27.86 -9.61
C LEU A 254 -6.13 27.73 -9.30
N LYS A 255 -5.43 28.84 -9.09
CA LYS A 255 -4.01 28.80 -8.66
C LYS A 255 -3.84 28.12 -7.31
N ILE A 256 -4.72 28.40 -6.34
CA ILE A 256 -4.70 27.76 -5.02
C ILE A 256 -4.92 26.25 -5.18
N ARG A 257 -5.94 25.83 -5.93
CA ARG A 257 -6.27 24.41 -6.14
C ARG A 257 -5.19 23.64 -6.91
N LEU A 258 -4.53 24.28 -7.88
CA LEU A 258 -3.39 23.68 -8.58
C LEU A 258 -2.20 23.44 -7.66
N ASN A 259 -1.95 24.35 -6.71
CA ASN A 259 -0.91 24.17 -5.69
C ASN A 259 -1.27 23.07 -4.69
N GLU A 260 -2.54 22.97 -4.26
CA GLU A 260 -3.00 21.85 -3.43
C GLU A 260 -2.84 20.49 -4.14
N MET A 261 -3.14 20.44 -5.44
CA MET A 261 -2.92 19.26 -6.29
C MET A 261 -1.44 18.92 -6.44
N GLU A 262 -0.55 19.91 -6.55
CA GLU A 262 0.91 19.69 -6.55
C GLU A 262 1.38 19.04 -5.25
N ASN A 263 0.91 19.54 -4.11
CA ASN A 263 1.24 18.95 -2.80
C ASN A 263 0.75 17.49 -2.69
N LEU A 264 -0.42 17.15 -3.24
CA LEU A 264 -0.91 15.78 -3.34
C LEU A 264 0.06 14.92 -4.18
N ILE A 265 0.42 15.40 -5.38
CA ILE A 265 1.32 14.71 -6.32
C ILE A 265 2.66 14.41 -5.65
N GLU A 266 3.30 15.42 -5.04
CA GLU A 266 4.58 15.27 -4.35
C GLU A 266 4.49 14.29 -3.17
N SER A 267 3.40 14.35 -2.40
CA SER A 267 3.18 13.44 -1.26
C SER A 267 3.11 11.99 -1.72
N VAL A 268 2.29 11.71 -2.75
CA VAL A 268 2.09 10.36 -3.28
C VAL A 268 3.33 9.85 -3.97
N GLU A 269 4.02 10.67 -4.76
CA GLU A 269 5.28 10.29 -5.43
C GLU A 269 6.35 9.90 -4.41
N LYS A 270 6.53 10.72 -3.37
CA LYS A 270 7.47 10.43 -2.28
C LYS A 270 7.15 9.12 -1.58
N GLN A 271 5.89 8.88 -1.24
CA GLN A 271 5.47 7.67 -0.54
C GLN A 271 5.58 6.43 -1.42
N THR A 272 5.21 6.54 -2.71
CA THR A 272 5.35 5.50 -3.71
C THR A 272 6.81 5.10 -3.89
N ASN A 273 7.71 6.07 -4.10
CA ASN A 273 9.14 5.83 -4.28
C ASN A 273 9.78 5.22 -3.02
N HIS A 274 9.39 5.70 -1.84
CA HIS A 274 9.85 5.14 -0.58
C HIS A 274 9.44 3.67 -0.43
N LEU A 275 8.15 3.37 -0.60
CA LEU A 275 7.63 2.01 -0.48
C LEU A 275 8.19 1.07 -1.55
N PHE A 276 8.32 1.54 -2.78
CA PHE A 276 8.95 0.79 -3.88
C PHE A 276 10.36 0.36 -3.51
N SER A 277 11.18 1.31 -3.05
CA SER A 277 12.56 1.05 -2.63
C SER A 277 12.62 0.06 -1.46
N GLU A 278 11.70 0.19 -0.49
CA GLU A 278 11.64 -0.73 0.64
C GLU A 278 11.24 -2.16 0.26
N ILE A 279 10.28 -2.32 -0.66
CA ILE A 279 9.85 -3.64 -1.14
C ILE A 279 10.95 -4.28 -1.98
N LEU A 280 11.56 -3.51 -2.88
CA LEU A 280 12.63 -4.00 -3.75
C LEU A 280 13.85 -4.47 -2.94
N ALA A 281 14.27 -3.69 -1.94
CA ALA A 281 15.38 -4.08 -1.08
C ALA A 281 15.07 -5.34 -0.25
N ALA A 282 13.84 -5.47 0.26
CA ALA A 282 13.41 -6.67 0.98
C ALA A 282 13.47 -7.92 0.08
N ARG A 283 12.97 -7.78 -1.15
CA ARG A 283 12.95 -8.83 -2.17
C ARG A 283 14.37 -9.25 -2.54
N ASN A 284 15.26 -8.30 -2.81
CA ASN A 284 16.66 -8.58 -3.15
C ASN A 284 17.37 -9.32 -2.03
N LYS A 285 17.16 -8.91 -0.77
CA LYS A 285 17.72 -9.61 0.39
C LYS A 285 17.25 -11.07 0.49
N LEU A 286 15.97 -11.35 0.21
CA LEU A 286 15.48 -12.72 0.16
C LEU A 286 16.17 -13.51 -0.96
N LEU A 287 16.30 -12.93 -2.16
CA LEU A 287 16.98 -13.57 -3.29
C LEU A 287 18.46 -13.86 -2.99
N ASP A 288 19.15 -12.96 -2.32
CA ASP A 288 20.55 -13.14 -1.93
C ASP A 288 20.70 -14.30 -0.92
N ASN A 289 19.79 -14.41 0.06
CA ASN A 289 19.77 -15.55 0.97
C ASN A 289 19.59 -16.88 0.23
N LEU A 290 18.73 -16.92 -0.79
CA LEU A 290 18.52 -18.13 -1.60
C LEU A 290 19.79 -18.49 -2.39
N ARG A 291 20.45 -17.51 -3.02
CA ARG A 291 21.70 -17.72 -3.77
C ARG A 291 22.83 -18.26 -2.89
N LEU A 292 22.96 -17.72 -1.67
CA LEU A 292 23.95 -18.17 -0.70
C LEU A 292 23.68 -19.61 -0.22
N SER A 293 22.40 -19.99 -0.08
CA SER A 293 22.02 -21.35 0.31
C SER A 293 22.28 -22.41 -0.77
N THR A 294 22.33 -22.03 -2.05
CA THR A 294 22.59 -22.94 -3.18
C THR A 294 24.07 -23.13 -3.52
N GLY A 295 24.98 -22.34 -2.96
CA GLY A 295 26.43 -22.40 -3.24
C GLY A 295 27.24 -23.34 -2.34
N HIS A 296 26.58 -24.22 -1.56
CA HIS A 296 27.22 -25.13 -0.61
C HIS A 296 26.88 -26.62 -0.85
N ASN A 297 26.48 -26.98 -2.06
CA ASN A 297 26.34 -28.37 -2.50
C ASN A 297 27.34 -28.70 -3.60
#